data_AF-A0A497DQM8-F1
#
_entry.id   AF-A0A497DQM8-F1
#
_cell.length_a   1.000
_cell.length_b   1.000
_cell.length_c   1.000
_cell.angle_alpha   90.00
_cell.angle_beta   90.00
_cell.angle_gamma   90.00
#
_symmetry.space_group_name_H-M   'P 1'
#
loop_
_entity.id
_entity.type
_entity.pdbx_description
1 polymer ?
#
loop_
_entity_poly.entity_id
_entity_poly.type
_entity_poly.pdbx_seq_one_letter_code
_entity_poly.pdbx_strand_id
1 'polypeptide(L)'
;MIMKQLIAIIAICTLLSDGFTQEPTIWRGPSRDGHYPETGLLKQWPAGGPEIIWSLTDLGQGHSSAIVDQGFVYTTGMISDMGYLFKLDQKGKLVYKIEYGPEFTESFYGTRGTPTIVGDKIYLLSGLGKLYCFDNETGDILWTKDLFKDFDGSIIQWGMNETPVVDGKVLYITPGGKKNNLVALNRHTGDLIWSSPGNGELTAYCTPLLFEHNGRKLLATHSESHLMGFDATTGKMLWKQHQPNEWSVHPNTPIYDEGGLFYLSGYGQGGGMLELSPDGNSAKLKWKHKNMDSRMGAAVLVDGYIYGSGDSRVWSCLDWKTGEEKYTSQEIGHGVVIYADGMLYCYSQRGELALVTPDPTGFKVVSKTKVALGTEQHWAHPVIYDGILYVRHGRALIAYKVK
;
A
#
# COMPACT_ATOMS: atom_id res chain seq x y z
N MET A 1 -54.72 -34.79 45.04
CA MET A 1 -53.73 -33.77 45.43
C MET A 1 -52.62 -33.81 44.40
N ILE A 2 -52.56 -32.80 43.53
CA ILE A 2 -51.72 -32.76 42.33
C ILE A 2 -50.31 -32.30 42.73
N MET A 3 -49.30 -33.12 42.43
CA MET A 3 -47.89 -32.83 42.67
C MET A 3 -47.29 -32.25 41.37
N LYS A 4 -47.03 -30.94 41.35
CA LYS A 4 -46.37 -30.26 40.23
C LYS A 4 -44.86 -30.53 40.29
N GLN A 5 -44.32 -31.21 39.27
CA GLN A 5 -42.89 -31.29 39.02
C GLN A 5 -42.43 -30.00 38.33
N LEU A 6 -41.49 -29.27 38.93
CA LEU A 6 -40.76 -28.18 38.29
C LEU A 6 -39.60 -28.78 37.49
N ILE A 7 -39.62 -28.61 36.17
CA ILE A 7 -38.49 -28.89 35.30
C ILE A 7 -37.66 -27.60 35.23
N ALA A 8 -36.44 -27.63 35.77
CA ALA A 8 -35.48 -26.55 35.63
C ALA A 8 -34.78 -26.69 34.26
N ILE A 9 -35.06 -25.76 33.34
CA ILE A 9 -34.35 -25.66 32.05
C ILE A 9 -33.06 -24.87 32.32
N ILE A 10 -31.91 -25.56 32.27
CA ILE A 10 -30.60 -24.92 32.26
C ILE A 10 -30.35 -24.43 30.84
N ALA A 11 -30.48 -23.12 30.62
CA ALA A 11 -30.07 -22.48 29.37
C ALA A 11 -28.53 -22.41 29.35
N ILE A 12 -27.91 -23.25 28.53
CA ILE A 12 -26.48 -23.14 28.21
C ILE A 12 -26.34 -21.97 27.24
N CYS A 13 -25.98 -20.80 27.75
CA CYS A 13 -25.50 -19.69 26.93
C CYS A 13 -24.14 -20.06 26.35
N THR A 14 -24.10 -20.58 25.13
CA THR A 14 -22.88 -20.60 24.33
C THR A 14 -22.50 -19.15 24.03
N LEU A 15 -21.51 -18.63 24.76
CA LEU A 15 -20.78 -17.43 24.37
C LEU A 15 -20.09 -17.75 23.04
N LEU A 16 -20.72 -17.35 21.94
CA LEU A 16 -20.01 -17.14 20.68
C LEU A 16 -19.01 -16.03 20.98
N SER A 17 -17.75 -16.39 21.17
CA SER A 17 -16.68 -15.43 20.98
C SER A 17 -16.78 -15.03 19.51
N ASP A 18 -17.36 -13.87 19.25
CA ASP A 18 -17.07 -13.14 18.02
C ASP A 18 -15.55 -13.00 18.02
N GLY A 19 -14.90 -13.91 17.31
CA GLY A 19 -13.49 -13.79 17.02
C GLY A 19 -13.39 -12.56 16.15
N PHE A 20 -13.19 -11.40 16.77
CA PHE A 20 -12.86 -10.17 16.06
C PHE A 20 -11.68 -10.53 15.17
N THR A 21 -11.95 -10.66 13.87
CA THR A 21 -10.89 -10.70 12.89
C THR A 21 -10.18 -9.36 13.04
N GLN A 22 -8.93 -9.41 13.48
CA GLN A 22 -8.08 -8.22 13.53
C GLN A 22 -7.82 -7.85 12.06
N GLU A 23 -8.59 -6.91 11.56
CA GLU A 23 -8.39 -6.38 10.21
C GLU A 23 -7.03 -5.67 10.16
N PRO A 24 -6.24 -5.90 9.10
CA PRO A 24 -4.92 -5.30 8.99
C PRO A 24 -5.03 -3.81 8.63
N THR A 25 -4.29 -2.97 9.34
CA THR A 25 -4.05 -1.58 8.93
C THR A 25 -2.87 -1.55 7.97
N ILE A 26 -3.13 -1.10 6.74
CA ILE A 26 -2.25 -1.27 5.58
C ILE A 26 -2.01 0.05 4.83
N TRP A 27 -0.95 0.04 4.02
CA TRP A 27 -0.64 1.13 3.10
C TRP A 27 -1.77 1.34 2.07
N ARG A 28 -2.07 2.62 1.78
CA ARG A 28 -3.14 3.10 0.87
C ARG A 28 -4.57 2.82 1.34
N GLY A 29 -4.81 2.85 2.65
CA GLY A 29 -6.14 2.72 3.23
C GLY A 29 -6.66 1.28 3.24
N PRO A 30 -7.84 1.03 3.84
CA PRO A 30 -8.32 -0.33 4.14
C PRO A 30 -8.43 -1.26 2.93
N SER A 31 -8.66 -0.72 1.73
CA SER A 31 -8.80 -1.47 0.49
C SER A 31 -7.52 -1.51 -0.37
N ARG A 32 -6.41 -0.90 0.09
CA ARG A 32 -5.11 -0.77 -0.64
C ARG A 32 -5.17 0.03 -1.96
N ASP A 33 -6.33 0.56 -2.31
CA ASP A 33 -6.56 1.26 -3.57
C ASP A 33 -6.38 2.79 -3.46
N GLY A 34 -6.14 3.32 -2.25
CA GLY A 34 -5.99 4.73 -1.97
C GLY A 34 -7.26 5.42 -1.50
N HIS A 35 -8.34 4.69 -1.23
CA HIS A 35 -9.55 5.22 -0.60
C HIS A 35 -9.43 5.22 0.93
N TYR A 36 -9.79 6.35 1.51
CA TYR A 36 -9.89 6.55 2.95
C TYR A 36 -11.35 6.84 3.33
N PRO A 37 -11.90 6.15 4.35
CA PRO A 37 -13.34 6.17 4.65
C PRO A 37 -13.80 7.42 5.41
N GLU A 38 -12.90 8.33 5.75
CA GLU A 38 -13.21 9.54 6.51
C GLU A 38 -14.26 10.42 5.80
N THR A 39 -15.08 11.10 6.61
CA THR A 39 -16.11 12.04 6.16
C THR A 39 -16.09 13.33 6.97
N GLY A 40 -16.66 14.39 6.38
CA GLY A 40 -16.69 15.73 6.97
C GLY A 40 -15.35 16.46 6.87
N LEU A 41 -14.51 16.08 5.90
CA LEU A 41 -13.24 16.72 5.59
C LEU A 41 -13.46 18.04 4.85
N LEU A 42 -12.51 18.97 5.02
CA LEU A 42 -12.47 20.24 4.33
C LEU A 42 -12.48 20.03 2.81
N LYS A 43 -13.47 20.64 2.11
CA LYS A 43 -13.54 20.65 0.64
C LYS A 43 -12.68 21.73 -0.01
N GLN A 44 -12.15 22.63 0.79
CA GLN A 44 -11.25 23.71 0.39
C GLN A 44 -10.38 24.08 1.58
N TRP A 45 -9.08 24.23 1.35
CA TRP A 45 -8.15 24.70 2.38
C TRP A 45 -8.04 26.23 2.40
N PRO A 46 -7.62 26.83 3.53
CA PRO A 46 -7.18 28.22 3.58
C PRO A 46 -6.05 28.50 2.57
N ALA A 47 -5.81 29.79 2.26
CA ALA A 47 -4.79 30.19 1.27
C ALA A 47 -3.36 29.71 1.62
N GLY A 48 -3.04 29.51 2.90
CA GLY A 48 -1.77 28.94 3.36
C GLY A 48 -1.71 27.40 3.35
N GLY A 49 -2.79 26.73 2.99
CA GLY A 49 -3.00 25.30 3.20
C GLY A 49 -3.69 24.98 4.54
N PRO A 50 -3.92 23.69 4.80
CA PRO A 50 -4.46 23.22 6.07
C PRO A 50 -3.48 23.49 7.22
N GLU A 51 -4.00 23.64 8.44
CA GLU A 51 -3.21 23.91 9.65
C GLU A 51 -2.28 22.73 9.94
N ILE A 52 -0.98 23.00 10.16
CA ILE A 52 -0.05 22.01 10.71
C ILE A 52 -0.26 21.94 12.22
N ILE A 53 -0.77 20.81 12.72
CA ILE A 53 -1.02 20.60 14.16
C ILE A 53 0.22 20.08 14.90
N TRP A 54 1.11 19.39 14.19
CA TRP A 54 2.46 19.07 14.64
C TRP A 54 3.32 18.60 13.48
N SER A 55 4.64 18.61 13.68
CA SER A 55 5.60 18.00 12.77
C SER A 55 6.78 17.43 13.55
N LEU A 56 7.39 16.38 12.99
CA LEU A 56 8.63 15.77 13.50
C LEU A 56 9.63 15.73 12.36
N THR A 57 10.82 16.33 12.53
CA THR A 57 11.83 16.50 11.44
C THR A 57 13.06 15.59 11.57
N ASP A 58 13.12 14.79 12.64
CA ASP A 58 14.27 13.95 12.99
C ASP A 58 13.98 12.45 12.87
N LEU A 59 13.09 12.05 11.95
CA LEU A 59 12.79 10.63 11.71
C LEU A 59 13.94 9.85 11.05
N GLY A 60 14.92 10.56 10.48
CA GLY A 60 15.92 9.95 9.61
C GLY A 60 15.43 9.79 8.17
N GLN A 61 16.31 9.37 7.27
CA GLN A 61 16.01 9.27 5.84
C GLN A 61 15.03 8.13 5.55
N GLY A 62 14.06 8.36 4.66
CA GLY A 62 13.16 7.31 4.21
C GLY A 62 11.98 7.81 3.39
N HIS A 63 11.40 6.87 2.67
CA HIS A 63 10.32 7.04 1.68
C HIS A 63 9.06 6.26 2.08
N SER A 64 9.12 5.52 3.19
CA SER A 64 8.00 4.78 3.77
C SER A 64 6.83 5.69 4.11
N SER A 65 5.60 5.30 3.81
CA SER A 65 4.44 6.11 4.22
C SER A 65 4.22 6.00 5.74
N ALA A 66 3.42 6.91 6.30
CA ALA A 66 2.91 6.69 7.65
C ALA A 66 1.84 5.58 7.63
N ILE A 67 1.53 5.02 8.79
CA ILE A 67 0.36 4.18 9.04
C ILE A 67 -0.26 4.67 10.34
N VAL A 68 -1.58 4.71 10.43
CA VAL A 68 -2.29 5.09 11.65
C VAL A 68 -3.19 3.94 12.08
N ASP A 69 -2.88 3.34 13.22
CA ASP A 69 -3.62 2.22 13.79
C ASP A 69 -3.97 2.53 15.24
N GLN A 70 -5.26 2.43 15.60
CA GLN A 70 -5.77 2.61 16.96
C GLN A 70 -5.23 3.88 17.67
N GLY A 71 -5.12 5.00 16.95
CA GLY A 71 -4.63 6.27 17.50
C GLY A 71 -3.11 6.36 17.69
N PHE A 72 -2.34 5.44 17.11
CA PHE A 72 -0.88 5.54 17.04
C PHE A 72 -0.44 5.71 15.58
N VAL A 73 0.61 6.51 15.38
CA VAL A 73 1.21 6.75 14.07
C VAL A 73 2.52 5.99 13.98
N TYR A 74 2.69 5.22 12.92
CA TYR A 74 3.84 4.35 12.69
C TYR A 74 4.52 4.74 11.39
N THR A 75 5.84 4.76 11.40
CA THR A 75 6.63 4.94 10.19
C THR A 75 8.07 4.49 10.43
N THR A 76 8.88 4.34 9.39
CA THR A 76 10.26 3.87 9.51
C THR A 76 11.25 4.94 9.10
N GLY A 77 12.46 5.00 9.63
CA GLY A 77 13.46 5.94 9.13
C GLY A 77 14.87 5.47 9.39
N MET A 78 15.80 5.92 8.55
CA MET A 78 17.20 5.49 8.59
C MET A 78 18.07 6.58 9.20
N ILE A 79 18.86 6.21 10.20
CA ILE A 79 19.83 7.09 10.84
C ILE A 79 21.19 6.42 10.70
N SER A 80 22.16 7.13 10.11
CA SER A 80 23.37 6.51 9.55
C SER A 80 22.97 5.46 8.50
N ASP A 81 23.20 4.20 8.79
CA ASP A 81 22.98 3.01 7.98
C ASP A 81 21.97 2.05 8.63
N MET A 82 21.40 2.44 9.78
CA MET A 82 20.48 1.62 10.56
C MET A 82 19.04 2.09 10.37
N GLY A 83 18.14 1.15 10.12
CA GLY A 83 16.71 1.35 10.04
C GLY A 83 16.06 1.31 11.42
N TYR A 84 15.11 2.22 11.63
CA TYR A 84 14.32 2.35 12.84
C TYR A 84 12.83 2.32 12.54
N LEU A 85 12.05 1.66 13.41
CA LEU A 85 10.60 1.76 13.45
C LEU A 85 10.20 2.75 14.55
N PHE A 86 9.41 3.75 14.19
CA PHE A 86 8.87 4.75 15.11
C PHE A 86 7.40 4.46 15.36
N LYS A 87 6.98 4.54 16.63
CA LYS A 87 5.58 4.66 17.05
C LYS A 87 5.41 5.99 17.77
N LEU A 88 4.45 6.78 17.33
CA LEU A 88 4.11 8.08 17.89
C LEU A 88 2.66 8.05 18.37
N ASP A 89 2.32 8.87 19.36
CA ASP A 89 0.91 9.19 19.64
C ASP A 89 0.35 10.15 18.58
N GLN A 90 -0.97 10.40 18.60
CA GLN A 90 -1.61 11.33 17.65
C GLN A 90 -1.14 12.79 17.77
N LYS A 91 -0.38 13.14 18.81
CA LYS A 91 0.20 14.48 19.01
C LYS A 91 1.65 14.54 18.53
N GLY A 92 2.15 13.48 17.89
CA GLY A 92 3.51 13.39 17.38
C GLY A 92 4.56 13.09 18.45
N LYS A 93 4.16 12.75 19.68
CA LYS A 93 5.11 12.39 20.74
C LYS A 93 5.60 10.96 20.52
N LEU A 94 6.91 10.78 20.62
CA LEU A 94 7.53 9.46 20.55
C LEU A 94 7.03 8.55 21.68
N VAL A 95 6.49 7.39 21.30
CA VAL A 95 6.14 6.28 22.21
C VAL A 95 7.34 5.33 22.29
N TYR A 96 7.80 4.82 21.14
CA TYR A 96 9.04 4.08 21.05
C TYR A 96 9.74 4.29 19.70
N LYS A 97 11.04 3.99 19.69
CA LYS A 97 11.91 3.93 18.52
C LYS A 97 12.73 2.64 18.62
N ILE A 98 12.52 1.72 17.69
CA ILE A 98 13.17 0.41 17.67
C ILE A 98 14.16 0.37 16.53
N GLU A 99 15.43 0.05 16.82
CA GLU A 99 16.41 -0.29 15.78
C GLU A 99 16.17 -1.72 15.32
N TYR A 100 15.99 -1.94 14.01
CA TYR A 100 15.76 -3.29 13.48
C TYR A 100 16.95 -3.87 12.71
N GLY A 101 17.90 -3.03 12.29
CA GLY A 101 19.11 -3.47 11.60
C GLY A 101 19.49 -2.58 10.42
N PRO A 102 20.48 -3.00 9.62
CA PRO A 102 20.95 -2.24 8.47
C PRO A 102 19.87 -2.03 7.41
N GLU A 103 19.99 -0.92 6.69
CA GLU A 103 19.12 -0.53 5.59
C GLU A 103 19.86 -0.34 4.26
N PHE A 104 19.09 -0.19 3.18
CA PHE A 104 19.64 0.01 1.85
C PHE A 104 20.26 1.41 1.68
N THR A 105 21.54 1.47 1.32
CA THR A 105 22.33 2.71 1.23
C THR A 105 22.96 2.96 -0.14
N GLU A 106 22.71 2.15 -1.17
CA GLU A 106 23.43 2.34 -2.46
C GLU A 106 22.84 3.48 -3.31
N SER A 107 21.52 3.65 -3.29
CA SER A 107 20.81 4.70 -4.03
C SER A 107 19.55 5.13 -3.28
N PHE A 108 19.13 6.40 -3.46
CA PHE A 108 17.96 6.97 -2.80
C PHE A 108 17.85 6.59 -1.32
N TYR A 109 18.86 6.95 -0.53
CA TYR A 109 19.06 6.51 0.85
C TYR A 109 17.78 6.56 1.69
N GLY A 110 17.61 5.55 2.55
CA GLY A 110 16.55 5.51 3.55
C GLY A 110 15.60 4.34 3.43
N THR A 111 14.76 4.21 4.45
CA THR A 111 13.75 3.14 4.54
C THR A 111 12.75 3.22 3.39
N ARG A 112 12.21 2.08 2.98
CA ARG A 112 11.28 1.98 1.82
C ARG A 112 9.94 1.37 2.20
N GLY A 113 9.99 0.20 2.84
CA GLY A 113 8.80 -0.55 3.24
C GLY A 113 7.92 0.24 4.20
N THR A 114 6.62 0.24 3.92
CA THR A 114 5.59 0.69 4.86
C THR A 114 5.16 -0.49 5.73
N PRO A 115 5.09 -0.35 7.07
CA PRO A 115 4.69 -1.47 7.92
C PRO A 115 3.22 -1.86 7.71
N THR A 116 2.87 -3.10 8.04
CA THR A 116 1.48 -3.55 8.20
C THR A 116 1.22 -3.90 9.64
N ILE A 117 0.11 -3.41 10.20
CA ILE A 117 -0.23 -3.60 11.61
C ILE A 117 -1.47 -4.48 11.71
N VAL A 118 -1.38 -5.52 12.53
CA VAL A 118 -2.51 -6.46 12.75
C VAL A 118 -2.59 -6.77 14.23
N GLY A 119 -3.41 -5.99 14.93
CA GLY A 119 -3.57 -6.09 16.38
C GLY A 119 -2.25 -5.86 17.12
N ASP A 120 -1.76 -6.90 17.78
CA ASP A 120 -0.54 -6.88 18.60
C ASP A 120 0.76 -7.03 17.79
N LYS A 121 0.70 -7.06 16.45
CA LYS A 121 1.88 -7.32 15.60
C LYS A 121 2.10 -6.28 14.52
N ILE A 122 3.37 -6.03 14.25
CA ILE A 122 3.84 -5.18 13.15
C ILE A 122 4.69 -6.02 12.21
N TYR A 123 4.42 -5.94 10.91
CA TYR A 123 5.18 -6.61 9.86
C TYR A 123 5.89 -5.57 8.99
N LEU A 124 7.18 -5.75 8.77
CA LEU A 124 8.01 -4.80 8.02
C LEU A 124 9.05 -5.53 7.17
N LEU A 125 9.15 -5.16 5.89
CA LEU A 125 10.23 -5.55 5.01
C LEU A 125 11.26 -4.41 4.92
N SER A 126 12.53 -4.69 5.22
CA SER A 126 13.62 -3.72 5.01
C SER A 126 14.05 -3.65 3.54
N GLY A 127 14.75 -2.57 3.19
CA GLY A 127 15.36 -2.39 1.86
C GLY A 127 16.42 -3.44 1.51
N LEU A 128 16.87 -4.25 2.48
CA LEU A 128 17.81 -5.36 2.30
C LEU A 128 17.13 -6.74 2.35
N GLY A 129 15.81 -6.80 2.18
CA GLY A 129 15.11 -8.09 2.08
C GLY A 129 14.99 -8.86 3.39
N LYS A 130 15.09 -8.19 4.54
CA LYS A 130 14.80 -8.82 5.84
C LYS A 130 13.39 -8.48 6.26
N LEU A 131 12.57 -9.52 6.40
CA LEU A 131 11.19 -9.44 6.88
C LEU A 131 11.19 -9.62 8.40
N TYR A 132 10.54 -8.71 9.10
CA TYR A 132 10.42 -8.68 10.55
C TYR A 132 8.97 -8.81 10.97
N CYS A 133 8.75 -9.50 12.08
CA CYS A 133 7.56 -9.37 12.89
C CYS A 133 7.93 -8.84 14.27
N PHE A 134 7.31 -7.74 14.67
CA PHE A 134 7.48 -7.13 15.99
C PHE A 134 6.22 -7.31 16.82
N ASP A 135 6.40 -7.33 18.13
CA ASP A 135 5.36 -7.01 19.09
C ASP A 135 5.04 -5.51 19.01
N ASN A 136 3.76 -5.16 18.84
CA ASN A 136 3.30 -3.77 18.69
C ASN A 136 3.32 -2.99 20.02
N GLU A 137 3.31 -3.68 21.16
CA GLU A 137 3.35 -3.04 22.47
C GLU A 137 4.79 -2.79 22.92
N THR A 138 5.61 -3.84 22.93
CA THR A 138 6.97 -3.78 23.47
C THR A 138 8.00 -3.34 22.43
N GLY A 139 7.74 -3.61 21.16
CA GLY A 139 8.70 -3.42 20.08
C GLY A 139 9.68 -4.57 19.88
N ASP A 140 9.52 -5.66 20.62
CA ASP A 140 10.42 -6.82 20.51
C ASP A 140 10.26 -7.52 19.16
N ILE A 141 11.36 -8.01 18.61
CA ILE A 141 11.33 -8.86 17.41
C ILE A 141 10.84 -10.25 17.82
N LEU A 142 9.68 -10.65 17.29
CA LEU A 142 9.08 -11.97 17.54
C LEU A 142 9.67 -13.04 16.62
N TRP A 143 9.88 -12.69 15.34
CA TRP A 143 10.56 -13.56 14.37
C TRP A 143 11.08 -12.73 13.18
N THR A 144 12.03 -13.31 12.43
CA THR A 144 12.54 -12.72 11.19
C THR A 144 12.72 -13.75 10.09
N LYS A 145 12.65 -13.31 8.83
CA LYS A 145 13.06 -14.07 7.64
C LYS A 145 13.99 -13.24 6.77
N ASP A 146 14.97 -13.88 6.15
CA ASP A 146 15.88 -13.28 5.17
C ASP A 146 15.44 -13.80 3.79
N LEU A 147 14.83 -12.93 2.97
CA LEU A 147 14.22 -13.34 1.72
C LEU A 147 15.24 -13.94 0.73
N PHE A 148 16.51 -13.56 0.83
CA PHE A 148 17.56 -14.06 -0.06
C PHE A 148 18.06 -15.43 0.39
N LYS A 149 18.22 -15.64 1.70
CA LYS A 149 18.69 -16.92 2.26
C LYS A 149 17.58 -17.98 2.33
N ASP A 150 16.40 -17.58 2.79
CA ASP A 150 15.30 -18.52 3.08
C ASP A 150 14.51 -18.89 1.82
N PHE A 151 14.46 -18.00 0.82
CA PHE A 151 13.55 -18.10 -0.31
C PHE A 151 14.19 -17.79 -1.66
N ASP A 152 15.49 -18.06 -1.82
CA ASP A 152 16.25 -17.86 -3.07
C ASP A 152 16.01 -16.51 -3.77
N GLY A 153 15.60 -15.50 -3.01
CA GLY A 153 15.21 -14.21 -3.51
C GLY A 153 16.39 -13.44 -4.07
N SER A 154 16.11 -12.45 -4.90
CA SER A 154 17.13 -11.58 -5.46
C SER A 154 16.63 -10.15 -5.55
N ILE A 155 17.53 -9.24 -5.24
CA ILE A 155 17.28 -7.81 -5.23
C ILE A 155 17.54 -7.22 -6.62
N ILE A 156 16.76 -6.21 -6.99
CA ILE A 156 17.09 -5.32 -8.11
C ILE A 156 18.08 -4.25 -7.62
N GLN A 157 18.69 -3.49 -8.54
CA GLN A 157 19.71 -2.49 -8.21
C GLN A 157 19.28 -1.36 -7.24
N TRP A 158 18.00 -1.28 -6.90
CA TRP A 158 17.40 -0.18 -6.13
C TRP A 158 17.09 -0.52 -4.66
N GLY A 159 17.33 -1.77 -4.25
CA GLY A 159 16.91 -2.32 -2.95
C GLY A 159 15.70 -3.25 -3.05
N MET A 160 15.06 -3.55 -1.91
CA MET A 160 13.75 -4.19 -1.78
C MET A 160 12.69 -3.17 -1.35
N ASN A 161 11.45 -3.32 -1.79
CA ASN A 161 10.33 -2.55 -1.27
C ASN A 161 9.03 -3.33 -1.45
N GLU A 162 8.33 -3.63 -0.37
CA GLU A 162 7.00 -4.24 -0.40
C GLU A 162 6.34 -3.98 0.94
N THR A 163 5.02 -3.76 0.95
CA THR A 163 4.25 -3.74 2.19
C THR A 163 3.68 -5.16 2.40
N PRO A 164 4.04 -5.89 3.47
CA PRO A 164 3.54 -7.25 3.67
C PRO A 164 2.00 -7.33 3.61
N VAL A 165 1.46 -8.32 2.90
CA VAL A 165 0.00 -8.49 2.77
C VAL A 165 -0.46 -9.54 3.76
N VAL A 166 -1.43 -9.22 4.62
CA VAL A 166 -1.93 -10.15 5.64
C VAL A 166 -3.40 -10.49 5.42
N ASP A 167 -3.74 -11.77 5.53
CA ASP A 167 -5.11 -12.30 5.48
C ASP A 167 -5.28 -13.39 6.55
N GLY A 168 -5.99 -13.05 7.63
CA GLY A 168 -6.20 -13.96 8.75
C GLY A 168 -4.88 -14.41 9.39
N LYS A 169 -4.44 -15.64 9.13
CA LYS A 169 -3.17 -16.21 9.65
C LYS A 169 -2.03 -16.19 8.63
N VAL A 170 -2.30 -15.74 7.41
CA VAL A 170 -1.37 -15.82 6.28
C VAL A 170 -0.76 -14.46 6.03
N LEU A 171 0.56 -14.42 5.80
CA LEU A 171 1.30 -13.28 5.30
C LEU A 171 1.87 -13.63 3.93
N TYR A 172 1.58 -12.81 2.91
CA TYR A 172 2.13 -12.93 1.57
C TYR A 172 3.25 -11.92 1.36
N ILE A 173 4.33 -12.36 0.68
CA ILE A 173 5.47 -11.52 0.31
C ILE A 173 6.13 -12.05 -0.97
N THR A 174 6.83 -11.20 -1.71
CA THR A 174 7.43 -11.52 -3.03
C THR A 174 8.97 -11.49 -2.99
N PRO A 175 9.65 -12.59 -2.59
CA PRO A 175 11.13 -12.65 -2.59
C PRO A 175 11.77 -12.44 -3.96
N GLY A 176 11.06 -12.73 -5.06
CA GLY A 176 11.61 -12.64 -6.41
C GLY A 176 12.63 -13.76 -6.73
N GLY A 177 12.50 -14.92 -6.09
CA GLY A 177 13.33 -16.10 -6.35
C GLY A 177 12.86 -16.92 -7.55
N LYS A 178 13.71 -17.84 -8.02
CA LYS A 178 13.37 -18.77 -9.12
C LYS A 178 12.42 -19.87 -8.66
N LYS A 179 12.57 -20.31 -7.40
CA LYS A 179 11.74 -21.35 -6.78
C LYS A 179 10.68 -20.76 -5.87
N ASN A 180 11.03 -19.69 -5.15
CA ASN A 180 10.14 -19.01 -4.21
C ASN A 180 9.93 -17.55 -4.64
N ASN A 181 9.20 -17.37 -5.73
CA ASN A 181 8.93 -16.05 -6.30
C ASN A 181 7.92 -15.25 -5.47
N LEU A 182 6.86 -15.95 -5.04
CA LEU A 182 5.83 -15.49 -4.12
C LEU A 182 5.66 -16.57 -3.05
N VAL A 183 5.60 -16.17 -1.79
CA VAL A 183 5.42 -17.11 -0.66
C VAL A 183 4.28 -16.67 0.25
N ALA A 184 3.64 -17.66 0.87
CA ALA A 184 2.76 -17.46 2.00
C ALA A 184 3.40 -18.03 3.26
N LEU A 185 3.40 -17.23 4.31
CA LEU A 185 3.95 -17.56 5.61
C LEU A 185 2.84 -17.55 6.67
N ASN A 186 3.02 -18.34 7.72
CA ASN A 186 2.24 -18.18 8.95
C ASN A 186 2.66 -16.87 9.61
N ARG A 187 1.73 -15.91 9.72
CA ARG A 187 2.05 -14.57 10.23
C ARG A 187 2.52 -14.55 11.70
N HIS A 188 2.26 -15.62 12.46
CA HIS A 188 2.64 -15.69 13.87
C HIS A 188 4.02 -16.31 14.09
N THR A 189 4.47 -17.21 13.20
CA THR A 189 5.73 -17.95 13.37
C THR A 189 6.76 -17.66 12.28
N GLY A 190 6.33 -17.10 11.15
CA GLY A 190 7.13 -16.95 9.94
C GLY A 190 7.29 -18.24 9.13
N ASP A 191 6.69 -19.36 9.55
CA ASP A 191 6.85 -20.64 8.86
C ASP A 191 6.21 -20.63 7.47
N LEU A 192 6.85 -21.29 6.51
CA LEU A 192 6.34 -21.42 5.15
C LEU A 192 5.05 -22.24 5.13
N ILE A 193 3.98 -21.67 4.58
CA ILE A 193 2.71 -22.36 4.30
C ILE A 193 2.77 -22.94 2.88
N TRP A 194 3.04 -22.09 1.90
CA TRP A 194 3.24 -22.48 0.51
C TRP A 194 4.22 -21.53 -0.18
N SER A 195 4.79 -22.01 -1.27
CA SER A 195 5.68 -21.25 -2.14
C SER A 195 5.28 -21.45 -3.60
N SER A 196 5.43 -20.40 -4.41
CA SER A 196 5.17 -20.43 -5.84
C SER A 196 6.42 -20.01 -6.61
N PRO A 197 6.86 -20.76 -7.63
CA PRO A 197 7.95 -20.33 -8.50
C PRO A 197 7.53 -19.16 -9.40
N GLY A 198 6.24 -18.82 -9.50
CA GLY A 198 5.74 -17.79 -10.39
C GLY A 198 6.30 -17.95 -11.81
N ASN A 199 6.91 -16.89 -12.34
CA ASN A 199 7.71 -16.97 -13.57
C ASN A 199 9.23 -17.02 -13.32
N GLY A 200 9.67 -17.13 -12.06
CA GLY A 200 11.08 -17.19 -11.67
C GLY A 200 11.87 -15.90 -11.94
N GLU A 201 11.21 -14.76 -11.81
CA GLU A 201 11.72 -13.42 -12.14
C GLU A 201 12.06 -12.60 -10.90
N LEU A 202 12.89 -11.56 -11.07
CA LEU A 202 13.23 -10.67 -9.96
C LEU A 202 12.01 -9.95 -9.40
N THR A 203 12.13 -9.50 -8.14
CA THR A 203 11.15 -8.61 -7.49
C THR A 203 11.01 -7.29 -8.26
N ALA A 204 9.85 -6.64 -8.14
CA ALA A 204 9.58 -5.38 -8.83
C ALA A 204 8.86 -4.32 -7.98
N TYR A 205 8.99 -4.37 -6.67
CA TYR A 205 8.41 -3.40 -5.73
C TYR A 205 6.89 -3.37 -5.62
N CYS A 206 6.21 -4.26 -6.32
CA CYS A 206 4.78 -4.32 -6.33
C CYS A 206 4.29 -5.00 -5.05
N THR A 207 3.62 -4.23 -4.19
CA THR A 207 2.84 -4.82 -3.11
C THR A 207 1.67 -5.60 -3.71
N PRO A 208 1.53 -6.92 -3.46
CA PRO A 208 0.47 -7.71 -4.03
C PRO A 208 -0.92 -7.16 -3.69
N LEU A 209 -1.82 -7.16 -4.68
CA LEU A 209 -3.24 -6.97 -4.47
C LEU A 209 -3.85 -8.31 -4.06
N LEU A 210 -4.44 -8.40 -2.86
CA LEU A 210 -5.33 -9.49 -2.46
C LEU A 210 -6.78 -9.05 -2.72
N PHE A 211 -7.54 -9.86 -3.47
CA PHE A 211 -8.92 -9.53 -3.82
C PHE A 211 -9.77 -10.79 -3.97
N GLU A 212 -11.10 -10.62 -3.88
CA GLU A 212 -12.06 -11.68 -4.14
C GLU A 212 -12.64 -11.56 -5.55
N HIS A 213 -12.67 -12.68 -6.27
CA HIS A 213 -13.30 -12.80 -7.58
C HIS A 213 -14.26 -13.98 -7.56
N ASN A 214 -15.58 -13.72 -7.57
CA ASN A 214 -16.64 -14.73 -7.55
C ASN A 214 -16.46 -15.78 -6.43
N GLY A 215 -16.18 -15.33 -5.20
CA GLY A 215 -15.99 -16.20 -4.03
C GLY A 215 -14.59 -16.85 -3.93
N ARG A 216 -13.68 -16.55 -4.86
CA ARG A 216 -12.29 -17.04 -4.83
C ARG A 216 -11.32 -15.93 -4.46
N LYS A 217 -10.45 -16.17 -3.48
CA LYS A 217 -9.36 -15.25 -3.13
C LYS A 217 -8.18 -15.39 -4.07
N LEU A 218 -7.78 -14.28 -4.70
CA LEU A 218 -6.69 -14.20 -5.66
C LEU A 218 -5.65 -13.17 -5.22
N LEU A 219 -4.42 -13.37 -5.66
CA LEU A 219 -3.34 -12.38 -5.57
C LEU A 219 -2.94 -11.92 -6.96
N ALA A 220 -2.71 -10.62 -7.13
CA ALA A 220 -2.08 -10.07 -8.33
C ALA A 220 -0.86 -9.21 -7.95
N THR A 221 0.28 -9.45 -8.59
CA THR A 221 1.51 -8.69 -8.36
C THR A 221 2.39 -8.65 -9.61
N HIS A 222 3.29 -7.68 -9.67
CA HIS A 222 4.34 -7.62 -10.69
C HIS A 222 5.64 -8.28 -10.22
N SER A 223 6.24 -9.06 -11.11
CA SER A 223 7.68 -9.31 -11.16
C SER A 223 8.33 -8.36 -12.17
N GLU A 224 9.65 -8.48 -12.34
CA GLU A 224 10.45 -7.70 -13.28
C GLU A 224 9.80 -7.53 -14.67
N SER A 225 9.28 -8.61 -15.26
CA SER A 225 8.78 -8.59 -16.64
C SER A 225 7.31 -8.97 -16.81
N HIS A 226 6.60 -9.34 -15.73
CA HIS A 226 5.22 -9.79 -15.84
C HIS A 226 4.34 -9.27 -14.70
N LEU A 227 3.10 -8.92 -15.05
CA LEU A 227 1.99 -8.95 -14.09
C LEU A 227 1.51 -10.41 -13.99
N MET A 228 1.35 -10.91 -12.77
CA MET A 228 1.01 -12.30 -12.50
C MET A 228 -0.19 -12.40 -11.57
N GLY A 229 -1.00 -13.45 -11.77
CA GLY A 229 -2.14 -13.78 -10.93
C GLY A 229 -2.00 -15.15 -10.30
N PHE A 230 -2.37 -15.28 -9.04
CA PHE A 230 -2.23 -16.49 -8.24
C PHE A 230 -3.51 -16.79 -7.48
N ASP A 231 -3.75 -18.08 -7.26
CA ASP A 231 -4.67 -18.52 -6.23
C ASP A 231 -4.05 -18.27 -4.84
N ALA A 232 -4.70 -17.44 -4.01
CA ALA A 232 -4.13 -17.05 -2.72
C ALA A 232 -4.05 -18.20 -1.70
N THR A 233 -4.87 -19.23 -1.87
CA THR A 233 -4.93 -20.36 -0.93
C THR A 233 -3.82 -21.38 -1.22
N THR A 234 -3.53 -21.61 -2.50
CA THR A 234 -2.64 -22.69 -2.95
C THR A 234 -1.29 -22.20 -3.49
N GLY A 235 -1.17 -20.91 -3.79
CA GLY A 235 0.01 -20.34 -4.46
C GLY A 235 0.11 -20.70 -5.95
N LYS A 236 -0.88 -21.39 -6.52
CA LYS A 236 -0.85 -21.76 -7.94
C LYS A 236 -0.95 -20.51 -8.80
N MET A 237 0.04 -20.29 -9.67
CA MET A 237 -0.05 -19.26 -10.71
C MET A 237 -1.16 -19.63 -11.71
N LEU A 238 -2.07 -18.68 -11.96
CA LEU A 238 -3.24 -18.86 -12.81
C LEU A 238 -3.01 -18.27 -14.20
N TRP A 239 -2.45 -17.06 -14.24
CA TRP A 239 -2.20 -16.34 -15.47
C TRP A 239 -1.01 -15.39 -15.30
N LYS A 240 -0.48 -14.92 -16.43
CA LYS A 240 0.54 -13.88 -16.49
C LYS A 240 0.37 -13.04 -17.74
N GLN A 241 0.77 -11.77 -17.65
CA GLN A 241 0.77 -10.79 -18.73
C GLN A 241 2.18 -10.19 -18.82
N HIS A 242 2.83 -10.34 -19.97
CA HIS A 242 4.13 -9.72 -20.22
C HIS A 242 4.01 -8.19 -20.20
N GLN A 243 4.79 -7.56 -19.33
CA GLN A 243 4.81 -6.12 -19.06
C GLN A 243 6.16 -5.70 -18.45
N PRO A 244 7.28 -5.75 -19.20
CA PRO A 244 8.60 -5.35 -18.72
C PRO A 244 8.78 -3.83 -18.73
N ASN A 245 9.72 -3.34 -17.94
CA ASN A 245 10.26 -1.98 -18.09
C ASN A 245 11.79 -1.97 -17.91
N GLU A 246 12.43 -0.86 -18.26
CA GLU A 246 13.90 -0.76 -18.30
C GLU A 246 14.61 -0.91 -16.93
N TRP A 247 13.88 -0.80 -15.82
CA TRP A 247 14.46 -0.84 -14.47
C TRP A 247 13.91 -1.95 -13.59
N SER A 248 13.02 -2.79 -14.12
CA SER A 248 12.37 -3.87 -13.37
C SER A 248 11.59 -3.35 -12.14
N VAL A 249 11.08 -2.11 -12.20
CA VAL A 249 10.42 -1.40 -11.08
C VAL A 249 8.95 -1.14 -11.41
N HIS A 250 8.04 -1.83 -10.71
CA HIS A 250 6.58 -1.77 -10.86
C HIS A 250 5.87 -1.53 -9.51
N PRO A 251 6.11 -0.40 -8.81
CA PRO A 251 5.68 -0.19 -7.43
C PRO A 251 4.22 0.27 -7.30
N ASN A 252 3.40 0.03 -8.31
CA ASN A 252 1.96 0.30 -8.27
C ASN A 252 1.21 -1.01 -8.04
N THR A 253 0.49 -1.10 -6.93
CA THR A 253 -0.46 -2.18 -6.71
C THR A 253 -1.59 -2.08 -7.74
N PRO A 254 -1.98 -3.20 -8.40
CA PRO A 254 -3.14 -3.22 -9.29
C PRO A 254 -4.43 -2.77 -8.59
N ILE A 255 -5.40 -2.30 -9.37
CA ILE A 255 -6.76 -1.98 -8.88
C ILE A 255 -7.72 -3.00 -9.47
N TYR A 256 -8.59 -3.55 -8.64
CA TYR A 256 -9.60 -4.52 -9.05
C TYR A 256 -11.00 -3.97 -8.81
N ASP A 257 -11.85 -4.07 -9.82
CA ASP A 257 -13.28 -3.72 -9.72
C ASP A 257 -14.08 -4.48 -10.78
N GLU A 258 -15.24 -5.04 -10.38
CA GLU A 258 -16.18 -5.75 -11.26
C GLU A 258 -15.55 -6.74 -12.28
N GLY A 259 -14.52 -7.51 -11.87
CA GLY A 259 -13.84 -8.47 -12.73
C GLY A 259 -12.78 -7.88 -13.67
N GLY A 260 -12.62 -6.56 -13.66
CA GLY A 260 -11.51 -5.84 -14.27
C GLY A 260 -10.34 -5.69 -13.31
N LEU A 261 -9.12 -5.88 -13.82
CA LEU A 261 -7.87 -5.66 -13.11
C LEU A 261 -7.03 -4.64 -13.87
N PHE A 262 -7.00 -3.41 -13.36
CA PHE A 262 -6.18 -2.33 -13.89
C PHE A 262 -4.77 -2.36 -13.32
N TYR A 263 -3.78 -2.16 -14.18
CA TYR A 263 -2.36 -2.15 -13.82
C TYR A 263 -1.63 -0.97 -14.45
N LEU A 264 -0.51 -0.58 -13.83
CA LEU A 264 0.34 0.54 -14.22
C LEU A 264 1.81 0.13 -14.25
N SER A 265 2.52 0.54 -15.28
CA SER A 265 3.98 0.43 -15.37
C SER A 265 4.57 1.76 -15.82
N GLY A 266 5.56 2.25 -15.08
CA GLY A 266 6.28 3.47 -15.41
C GLY A 266 7.18 3.34 -16.63
N TYR A 267 8.04 4.34 -16.84
CA TYR A 267 9.09 4.32 -17.86
C TYR A 267 8.55 4.10 -19.28
N GLY A 268 7.47 4.80 -19.63
CA GLY A 268 6.87 4.78 -20.96
C GLY A 268 6.08 3.51 -21.32
N GLN A 269 5.86 2.60 -20.37
CA GLN A 269 5.11 1.37 -20.61
C GLN A 269 3.59 1.54 -20.49
N GLY A 270 3.14 2.56 -19.75
CA GLY A 270 1.74 2.86 -19.56
C GLY A 270 1.02 1.87 -18.65
N GLY A 271 -0.30 1.81 -18.79
CA GLY A 271 -1.17 0.92 -18.04
C GLY A 271 -2.10 0.14 -18.95
N GLY A 272 -2.91 -0.72 -18.34
CA GLY A 272 -3.90 -1.49 -19.07
C GLY A 272 -4.92 -2.15 -18.14
N MET A 273 -5.96 -2.68 -18.76
CA MET A 273 -7.01 -3.42 -18.09
C MET A 273 -6.97 -4.86 -18.54
N LEU A 274 -6.91 -5.79 -17.58
CA LEU A 274 -7.20 -7.18 -17.81
C LEU A 274 -8.65 -7.46 -17.41
N GLU A 275 -9.34 -8.29 -18.19
CA GLU A 275 -10.63 -8.87 -17.83
C GLU A 275 -10.37 -10.31 -17.39
N LEU A 276 -10.75 -10.64 -16.15
CA LEU A 276 -10.61 -11.99 -15.61
C LEU A 276 -11.76 -12.89 -16.10
N SER A 277 -11.47 -14.15 -16.40
CA SER A 277 -12.53 -15.15 -16.61
C SER A 277 -13.32 -15.35 -15.31
N PRO A 278 -14.61 -15.74 -15.36
CA PRO A 278 -15.45 -15.88 -14.16
C PRO A 278 -14.88 -16.80 -13.06
N ASP A 279 -14.03 -17.75 -13.41
CA ASP A 279 -13.37 -18.67 -12.47
C ASP A 279 -12.00 -18.17 -11.97
N GLY A 280 -11.54 -17.01 -12.45
CA GLY A 280 -10.24 -16.40 -12.17
C GLY A 280 -9.04 -17.12 -12.78
N ASN A 281 -9.24 -18.20 -13.55
CA ASN A 281 -8.13 -19.03 -14.07
C ASN A 281 -7.41 -18.39 -15.26
N SER A 282 -7.98 -17.37 -15.89
CA SER A 282 -7.37 -16.68 -17.02
C SER A 282 -7.66 -15.19 -16.99
N ALA A 283 -6.84 -14.43 -17.69
CA ALA A 283 -6.98 -12.99 -17.85
C ALA A 283 -6.73 -12.65 -19.32
N LYS A 284 -7.55 -11.77 -19.90
CA LYS A 284 -7.36 -11.25 -21.26
C LYS A 284 -7.20 -9.74 -21.22
N LEU A 285 -6.33 -9.22 -22.07
CA LEU A 285 -6.18 -7.77 -22.22
C LEU A 285 -7.46 -7.17 -22.82
N LYS A 286 -8.09 -6.24 -22.09
CA LYS A 286 -9.28 -5.51 -22.53
C LYS A 286 -8.90 -4.24 -23.26
N TRP A 287 -8.02 -3.44 -22.68
CA TRP A 287 -7.49 -2.21 -23.29
C TRP A 287 -6.11 -1.86 -22.72
N LYS A 288 -5.37 -0.99 -23.41
CA LYS A 288 -4.10 -0.41 -22.98
C LYS A 288 -4.13 1.10 -23.12
N HIS A 289 -3.42 1.79 -22.23
CA HIS A 289 -3.21 3.22 -22.32
C HIS A 289 -1.74 3.57 -22.12
N LYS A 290 -1.14 4.30 -23.06
CA LYS A 290 0.30 4.56 -23.05
C LYS A 290 0.71 5.66 -22.07
N ASN A 291 -0.12 6.68 -21.90
CA ASN A 291 0.29 7.93 -21.23
C ASN A 291 0.06 7.92 -19.71
N MET A 292 -0.71 6.96 -19.18
CA MET A 292 -0.81 6.74 -17.74
C MET A 292 0.27 5.75 -17.33
N ASP A 293 1.52 6.21 -17.30
CA ASP A 293 2.71 5.44 -17.02
C ASP A 293 3.27 5.78 -15.63
N SER A 294 2.48 5.51 -14.59
CA SER A 294 2.90 5.81 -13.23
C SER A 294 4.16 5.04 -12.83
N ARG A 295 5.24 5.75 -12.52
CA ARG A 295 6.43 5.13 -11.91
C ARG A 295 6.20 4.86 -10.44
N MET A 296 5.81 5.88 -9.67
CA MET A 296 5.59 5.84 -8.21
C MET A 296 4.52 6.90 -7.91
N GLY A 297 3.26 6.49 -7.98
CA GLY A 297 2.12 7.42 -7.95
C GLY A 297 0.79 6.73 -7.70
N ALA A 298 0.66 5.49 -8.18
CA ALA A 298 -0.56 4.72 -8.22
C ALA A 298 -1.71 5.48 -8.92
N ALA A 299 -2.92 4.94 -8.81
CA ALA A 299 -4.15 5.59 -9.23
C ALA A 299 -5.25 5.29 -8.21
N VAL A 300 -6.38 5.99 -8.34
CA VAL A 300 -7.63 5.70 -7.62
C VAL A 300 -8.75 5.56 -8.64
N LEU A 301 -9.68 4.64 -8.40
CA LEU A 301 -10.91 4.47 -9.19
C LEU A 301 -12.06 5.16 -8.45
N VAL A 302 -12.64 6.21 -9.03
CA VAL A 302 -13.78 6.95 -8.45
C VAL A 302 -14.86 7.07 -9.51
N ASP A 303 -16.07 6.60 -9.20
CA ASP A 303 -17.27 6.72 -10.04
C ASP A 303 -17.08 6.28 -11.51
N GLY A 304 -16.33 5.19 -11.72
CA GLY A 304 -16.04 4.65 -13.05
C GLY A 304 -14.90 5.33 -13.80
N TYR A 305 -14.15 6.21 -13.15
CA TYR A 305 -12.99 6.90 -13.72
C TYR A 305 -11.72 6.65 -12.91
N ILE A 306 -10.62 6.42 -13.63
CA ILE A 306 -9.29 6.23 -13.04
C ILE A 306 -8.59 7.57 -13.02
N TYR A 307 -8.19 8.03 -11.83
CA TYR A 307 -7.40 9.23 -11.64
C TYR A 307 -5.99 8.87 -11.17
N GLY A 308 -4.98 9.42 -11.83
CA GLY A 308 -3.59 9.12 -11.49
C GLY A 308 -2.62 10.07 -12.18
N SER A 309 -1.33 9.83 -11.97
CA SER A 309 -0.27 10.55 -12.67
C SER A 309 0.91 9.63 -12.98
N GLY A 310 1.75 10.01 -13.94
CA GLY A 310 2.90 9.20 -14.30
C GLY A 310 4.11 9.93 -14.86
N ASP A 311 5.06 9.15 -15.34
CA ASP A 311 6.37 9.60 -15.84
C ASP A 311 6.26 10.52 -17.06
N SER A 312 5.13 10.47 -17.77
CA SER A 312 4.71 11.47 -18.75
C SER A 312 4.51 12.88 -18.17
N ARG A 313 4.68 13.05 -16.85
CA ARG A 313 4.59 14.30 -16.08
C ARG A 313 3.22 14.98 -16.15
N VAL A 314 2.17 14.18 -16.31
CA VAL A 314 0.78 14.62 -16.37
C VAL A 314 -0.05 13.91 -15.31
N TRP A 315 -1.08 14.61 -14.83
CA TRP A 315 -2.25 14.03 -14.19
C TRP A 315 -3.25 13.65 -15.27
N SER A 316 -3.84 12.46 -15.17
CA SER A 316 -4.74 11.93 -16.19
C SER A 316 -6.01 11.38 -15.56
N CYS A 317 -7.08 11.43 -16.34
CA CYS A 317 -8.35 10.76 -16.04
C CYS A 317 -8.71 9.82 -17.19
N LEU A 318 -8.94 8.54 -16.89
CA LEU A 318 -9.36 7.55 -17.88
C LEU A 318 -10.74 7.01 -17.54
N ASP A 319 -11.54 6.69 -18.55
CA ASP A 319 -12.74 5.86 -18.38
C ASP A 319 -12.34 4.41 -18.03
N TRP A 320 -12.88 3.86 -16.94
CA TRP A 320 -12.56 2.50 -16.47
C TRP A 320 -12.92 1.42 -17.51
N LYS A 321 -14.03 1.61 -18.24
CA LYS A 321 -14.56 0.59 -19.14
C LYS A 321 -13.79 0.56 -20.46
N THR A 322 -13.43 1.72 -20.99
CA THR A 322 -12.87 1.86 -22.34
C THR A 322 -11.37 2.17 -22.37
N GLY A 323 -10.82 2.72 -21.29
CA GLY A 323 -9.47 3.27 -21.25
C GLY A 323 -9.35 4.63 -21.96
N GLU A 324 -10.46 5.25 -22.38
CA GLU A 324 -10.46 6.55 -23.03
C GLU A 324 -9.92 7.63 -22.08
N GLU A 325 -8.91 8.37 -22.53
CA GLU A 325 -8.39 9.53 -21.82
C GLU A 325 -9.38 10.69 -21.89
N LYS A 326 -9.96 11.05 -20.74
CA LYS A 326 -10.91 12.16 -20.64
C LYS A 326 -10.21 13.51 -20.61
N TYR A 327 -9.07 13.57 -19.91
CA TYR A 327 -8.17 14.73 -19.93
C TYR A 327 -6.76 14.36 -19.44
N THR A 328 -5.82 15.26 -19.72
CA THR A 328 -4.53 15.37 -19.03
C THR A 328 -4.31 16.78 -18.49
N SER A 329 -3.48 16.93 -17.45
CA SER A 329 -3.12 18.23 -16.87
C SER A 329 -1.68 18.25 -16.36
N GLN A 330 -1.04 19.40 -16.49
CA GLN A 330 0.29 19.71 -15.93
C GLN A 330 0.24 20.84 -14.89
N GLU A 331 -0.96 21.17 -14.40
CA GLU A 331 -1.17 22.30 -13.47
C GLU A 331 -0.35 22.18 -12.18
N ILE A 332 -0.19 20.95 -11.68
CA ILE A 332 0.74 20.59 -10.61
C ILE A 332 1.66 19.46 -11.10
N GLY A 333 2.80 19.25 -10.42
CA GLY A 333 3.73 18.19 -10.80
C GLY A 333 3.10 16.81 -10.64
N HIS A 334 3.57 15.82 -11.38
CA HIS A 334 3.19 14.41 -11.16
C HIS A 334 3.57 13.95 -9.75
N GLY A 335 2.86 12.95 -9.24
CA GLY A 335 3.11 12.34 -7.94
C GLY A 335 2.01 11.35 -7.54
N VAL A 336 1.72 11.29 -6.25
CA VAL A 336 0.83 10.29 -5.66
C VAL A 336 -0.58 10.81 -5.47
N VAL A 337 -1.57 9.92 -5.58
CA VAL A 337 -2.99 10.23 -5.32
C VAL A 337 -3.61 9.29 -4.30
N ILE A 338 -4.44 9.89 -3.44
CA ILE A 338 -5.40 9.22 -2.58
C ILE A 338 -6.76 9.92 -2.71
N TYR A 339 -7.82 9.26 -2.29
CA TYR A 339 -9.19 9.78 -2.30
C TYR A 339 -9.81 9.67 -0.92
N ALA A 340 -10.50 10.73 -0.51
CA ALA A 340 -11.33 10.71 0.69
C ALA A 340 -12.46 11.74 0.55
N ASP A 341 -13.64 11.38 1.02
CA ASP A 341 -14.76 12.30 1.16
C ASP A 341 -15.02 13.13 -0.12
N GLY A 342 -15.14 12.49 -1.28
CA GLY A 342 -15.45 13.18 -2.54
C GLY A 342 -14.33 14.03 -3.15
N MET A 343 -13.11 13.99 -2.59
CA MET A 343 -11.97 14.78 -3.07
C MET A 343 -10.75 13.91 -3.34
N LEU A 344 -10.00 14.25 -4.37
CA LEU A 344 -8.67 13.73 -4.62
C LEU A 344 -7.65 14.57 -3.85
N TYR A 345 -6.74 13.91 -3.15
CA TYR A 345 -5.57 14.53 -2.53
C TYR A 345 -4.36 14.15 -3.38
N CYS A 346 -3.85 15.13 -4.12
CA CYS A 346 -2.73 14.98 -5.03
C CYS A 346 -1.47 15.54 -4.38
N TYR A 347 -0.42 14.73 -4.28
CA TYR A 347 0.87 15.15 -3.72
C TYR A 347 1.98 14.97 -4.74
N SER A 348 2.54 16.08 -5.24
CA SER A 348 3.50 16.09 -6.32
C SER A 348 4.94 15.85 -5.86
N GLN A 349 5.76 15.36 -6.79
CA GLN A 349 7.21 15.26 -6.62
C GLN A 349 7.92 16.62 -6.48
N ARG A 350 7.22 17.74 -6.69
CA ARG A 350 7.72 19.11 -6.45
C ARG A 350 7.29 19.67 -5.09
N GLY A 351 6.60 18.86 -4.28
CA GLY A 351 6.11 19.20 -2.96
C GLY A 351 4.77 19.95 -2.96
N GLU A 352 4.07 20.01 -4.10
CA GLU A 352 2.72 20.60 -4.17
C GLU A 352 1.73 19.60 -3.57
N LEU A 353 0.99 20.02 -2.56
CA LEU A 353 -0.13 19.26 -2.00
C LEU A 353 -1.41 19.97 -2.44
N ALA A 354 -2.31 19.26 -3.12
CA ALA A 354 -3.49 19.84 -3.74
C ALA A 354 -4.74 19.02 -3.46
N LEU A 355 -5.86 19.72 -3.32
CA LEU A 355 -7.19 19.16 -3.23
C LEU A 355 -7.89 19.38 -4.58
N VAL A 356 -8.33 18.30 -5.22
CA VAL A 356 -8.84 18.29 -6.60
C VAL A 356 -10.19 17.59 -6.63
N THR A 357 -11.15 18.11 -7.39
CA THR A 357 -12.43 17.39 -7.58
C THR A 357 -12.24 16.22 -8.56
N PRO A 358 -12.75 15.01 -8.27
CA PRO A 358 -12.78 13.88 -9.21
C PRO A 358 -13.83 14.13 -10.29
N ASP A 359 -13.51 14.98 -11.27
CA ASP A 359 -14.42 15.38 -12.35
C ASP A 359 -13.82 14.95 -13.70
N PRO A 360 -14.49 14.07 -14.47
CA PRO A 360 -13.95 13.57 -15.74
C PRO A 360 -13.88 14.64 -16.85
N THR A 361 -14.46 15.83 -16.67
CA THR A 361 -14.39 16.92 -17.65
C THR A 361 -13.10 17.74 -17.55
N GLY A 362 -12.32 17.61 -16.47
CA GLY A 362 -11.06 18.32 -16.33
C GLY A 362 -10.44 18.25 -14.93
N PHE A 363 -9.14 18.56 -14.87
CA PHE A 363 -8.39 18.66 -13.62
C PHE A 363 -8.69 19.98 -12.90
N LYS A 364 -9.54 19.95 -11.88
CA LYS A 364 -10.01 21.16 -11.18
C LYS A 364 -9.40 21.24 -9.79
N VAL A 365 -8.28 21.95 -9.66
CA VAL A 365 -7.64 22.22 -8.36
C VAL A 365 -8.50 23.21 -7.57
N VAL A 366 -9.00 22.79 -6.42
CA VAL A 366 -9.82 23.64 -5.53
C VAL A 366 -8.94 24.45 -4.58
N SER A 367 -7.90 23.82 -4.03
CA SER A 367 -6.92 24.49 -3.18
C SER A 367 -5.59 23.74 -3.22
N LYS A 368 -4.49 24.45 -2.97
CA LYS A 368 -3.16 23.84 -2.91
C LYS A 368 -2.25 24.58 -1.93
N THR A 369 -1.26 23.87 -1.42
CA THR A 369 -0.16 24.40 -0.62
C THR A 369 1.15 23.72 -1.01
N LYS A 370 2.25 24.11 -0.38
CA LYS A 370 3.56 23.48 -0.57
C LYS A 370 4.04 22.87 0.73
N VAL A 371 4.44 21.60 0.67
CA VAL A 371 5.08 20.91 1.80
C VAL A 371 6.49 21.47 1.97
N ALA A 372 6.67 22.29 3.01
CA ALA A 372 7.88 23.07 3.24
C ALA A 372 8.92 22.38 4.14
N LEU A 373 8.51 21.36 4.89
CA LEU A 373 9.38 20.62 5.81
C LEU A 373 9.83 19.30 5.20
N GLY A 374 11.00 18.82 5.60
CA GLY A 374 11.58 17.56 5.11
C GLY A 374 12.73 17.76 4.15
N THR A 375 13.16 16.68 3.52
CA THR A 375 14.32 16.65 2.63
C THR A 375 14.12 15.64 1.52
N GLU A 376 14.84 15.82 0.41
CA GLU A 376 14.92 14.85 -0.69
C GLU A 376 13.60 14.67 -1.44
N GLN A 377 13.19 13.42 -1.70
CA GLN A 377 12.10 13.10 -2.62
C GLN A 377 10.73 13.07 -1.92
N HIS A 378 9.71 13.57 -2.61
CA HIS A 378 8.31 13.54 -2.18
C HIS A 378 7.60 12.27 -2.68
N TRP A 379 8.02 11.10 -2.19
CA TRP A 379 7.53 9.80 -2.69
C TRP A 379 6.55 9.08 -1.76
N ALA A 380 6.50 9.45 -0.48
CA ALA A 380 5.61 8.81 0.47
C ALA A 380 4.14 9.16 0.17
N HIS A 381 3.26 8.18 0.28
CA HIS A 381 1.83 8.40 0.12
C HIS A 381 1.27 9.09 1.35
N PRO A 382 0.42 10.13 1.19
CA PRO A 382 -0.32 10.68 2.30
C PRO A 382 -1.27 9.66 2.91
N VAL A 383 -1.57 9.84 4.20
CA VAL A 383 -2.51 9.01 4.95
C VAL A 383 -3.52 9.90 5.62
N ILE A 384 -4.79 9.53 5.57
CA ILE A 384 -5.86 10.23 6.27
C ILE A 384 -6.35 9.32 7.39
N TYR A 385 -6.51 9.89 8.58
CA TYR A 385 -7.13 9.23 9.72
C TYR A 385 -7.70 10.30 10.65
N ASP A 386 -8.96 10.15 11.06
CA ASP A 386 -9.62 11.01 12.05
C ASP A 386 -9.47 12.52 11.79
N GLY A 387 -9.67 12.93 10.53
CA GLY A 387 -9.59 14.34 10.14
C GLY A 387 -8.16 14.91 10.09
N ILE A 388 -7.14 14.06 10.18
CA ILE A 388 -5.73 14.43 10.06
C ILE A 388 -5.15 13.81 8.79
N LEU A 389 -4.49 14.65 7.98
CA LEU A 389 -3.71 14.25 6.82
C LEU A 389 -2.23 14.20 7.21
N TYR A 390 -1.65 13.00 7.22
CA TYR A 390 -0.25 12.75 7.50
C TYR A 390 0.53 12.73 6.19
N VAL A 391 1.56 13.58 6.10
CA VAL A 391 2.44 13.65 4.94
C VAL A 391 3.87 13.46 5.39
N ARG A 392 4.53 12.44 4.84
CA ARG A 392 5.97 12.25 5.04
C ARG A 392 6.76 12.84 3.88
N HIS A 393 7.86 13.51 4.21
CA HIS A 393 8.85 14.00 3.24
C HIS A 393 10.25 13.77 3.79
N GLY A 394 10.91 12.70 3.33
CA GLY A 394 12.24 12.29 3.78
C GLY A 394 12.32 12.12 5.30
N ARG A 395 12.95 13.09 5.96
CA ARG A 395 13.19 13.14 7.41
C ARG A 395 12.02 13.69 8.22
N ALA A 396 11.01 14.26 7.55
CA ALA A 396 9.87 14.88 8.22
C ALA A 396 8.59 14.04 8.09
N LEU A 397 7.79 14.05 9.15
CA LEU A 397 6.38 13.68 9.15
C LEU A 397 5.57 14.87 9.66
N ILE A 398 4.55 15.23 8.90
CA ILE A 398 3.76 16.43 9.12
C ILE A 398 2.30 16.02 9.24
N ALA A 399 1.63 16.48 10.28
CA ALA A 399 0.21 16.26 10.50
C ALA A 399 -0.57 17.56 10.20
N TYR A 400 -1.43 17.49 9.20
CA TYR A 400 -2.30 18.59 8.78
C TYR A 400 -3.72 18.33 9.26
N LYS A 401 -4.34 19.31 9.91
CA LYS A 401 -5.76 19.26 10.24
C LYS A 401 -6.60 19.55 8.99
N VAL A 402 -7.43 18.58 8.61
CA VAL A 402 -8.28 18.62 7.42
C VAL A 402 -9.76 18.43 7.74
N LYS A 403 -10.16 18.62 9.00
CA LYS A 403 -11.54 18.58 9.50
C LYS A 403 -11.82 19.70 10.48
#